data_AF-A0A1H2R4J6-F1
#
_entry.id   AF-A0A1H2R4J6-F1
#
_cell.length_a   1.000
_cell.length_b   1.000
_cell.length_c   1.000
_cell.angle_alpha   90.00
_cell.angle_beta   90.00
_cell.angle_gamma   90.00
#
_symmetry.space_group_name_H-M   'P 1'
#
loop_
_entity.id
_entity.type
_entity.pdbx_description
1 polymer ?
#
loop_
_entity_poly.entity_id
_entity_poly.type
_entity_poly.pdbx_seq_one_letter_code
_entity_poly.pdbx_strand_id
1 'polypeptide(L)'
;MRAGRSDLSKSPNQALKGVQRGQGSACTAIKTNGESPSPPWRLHVGAEATAPGLSGDNAQSHTQSAENTSRTIPDAALLRDVSQPTCKLMFRFIPFAKRKPLVAVIRLSGTIAASGGGARLNDAALAPMIERAFRRGKPRAVALVINSPGGSPVQSALIAARVRRLATETGVPVHAFVEDVAASGGYWLATSADHIWIDTCSIIGSIGVISAGFGFHDLLARNGIERRVYAAGTSKSMLDPFRPENPEDVTRLRALQDQIHAAFVEQVQSRRGAALNTETDLFNGNIWVGQGGVDMGLADGIGHLVPKMKATFGDAVRFSVYGQRRPFFQRITGQAMSDAMASVEDRALWASVGL
;
A
#
# COMPACT_ATOMS: atom_id res chain seq x y z
N MET A 1 -16.65 32.98 -62.86
CA MET A 1 -16.61 32.55 -64.28
C MET A 1 -15.39 31.64 -64.45
N ARG A 2 -15.49 30.47 -65.10
CA ARG A 2 -14.98 30.17 -66.47
C ARG A 2 -13.58 30.78 -66.76
N ALA A 3 -12.58 30.08 -67.32
CA ALA A 3 -12.35 28.64 -67.63
C ALA A 3 -10.79 28.45 -67.82
N GLY A 4 -10.19 27.27 -68.08
CA GLY A 4 -10.73 25.97 -68.50
C GLY A 4 -9.71 24.82 -68.45
N ARG A 5 -9.89 23.81 -69.32
CA ARG A 5 -9.05 22.59 -69.49
C ARG A 5 -8.05 22.82 -70.66
N SER A 6 -7.18 21.91 -71.12
CA SER A 6 -6.99 20.44 -70.97
C SER A 6 -5.48 20.10 -71.18
N ASP A 7 -4.92 18.89 -71.31
CA ASP A 7 -5.32 17.46 -71.44
C ASP A 7 -4.36 16.59 -70.56
N LEU A 8 -4.52 15.31 -70.21
CA LEU A 8 -4.86 14.04 -70.90
C LEU A 8 -3.77 13.45 -71.84
N SER A 9 -3.03 12.46 -71.34
CA SER A 9 -2.47 11.35 -72.12
C SER A 9 -2.54 10.04 -71.31
N LYS A 10 -2.45 8.87 -71.95
CA LYS A 10 -2.71 7.55 -71.35
C LYS A 10 -1.58 6.55 -71.61
N SER A 11 -1.50 5.53 -70.73
CA SER A 11 -0.70 4.31 -70.89
C SER A 11 -1.08 3.49 -72.14
N PRO A 12 -0.14 2.74 -72.73
CA PRO A 12 -0.09 1.26 -72.55
C PRO A 12 1.37 0.77 -72.31
N ASN A 13 1.76 -0.52 -72.21
CA ASN A 13 1.11 -1.85 -72.14
C ASN A 13 2.05 -2.76 -71.29
N GLN A 14 1.58 -3.56 -70.32
CA GLN A 14 1.09 -4.95 -70.40
C GLN A 14 2.01 -6.07 -70.94
N ALA A 15 1.92 -7.22 -70.25
CA ALA A 15 2.18 -8.61 -70.69
C ALA A 15 3.65 -9.09 -70.69
N LEU A 16 3.97 -10.39 -70.46
CA LEU A 16 3.16 -11.63 -70.54
C LEU A 16 3.34 -12.62 -69.35
N LYS A 17 2.28 -13.39 -69.06
CA LYS A 17 2.14 -14.86 -68.73
C LYS A 17 3.40 -15.62 -68.25
N GLY A 18 3.40 -16.57 -67.30
CA GLY A 18 2.38 -17.32 -66.50
C GLY A 18 3.08 -18.54 -65.82
N VAL A 19 2.56 -19.75 -65.52
CA VAL A 19 1.24 -20.43 -65.61
C VAL A 19 1.21 -21.66 -64.64
N GLN A 20 0.34 -21.69 -63.61
CA GLN A 20 -0.24 -22.89 -62.91
C GLN A 20 0.73 -23.88 -62.16
N ARG A 21 0.32 -24.85 -61.27
CA ARG A 21 -0.97 -25.26 -60.64
C ARG A 21 -0.73 -26.06 -59.33
N GLY A 22 -1.79 -26.27 -58.53
CA GLY A 22 -1.84 -27.14 -57.33
C GLY A 22 -2.58 -26.42 -56.18
N GLN A 23 -3.79 -26.79 -55.70
CA GLN A 23 -4.38 -28.10 -55.37
C GLN A 23 -3.48 -28.93 -54.44
N GLY A 24 -3.85 -29.30 -53.21
CA GLY A 24 -5.08 -29.03 -52.44
C GLY A 24 -5.73 -30.34 -51.97
N SER A 25 -5.75 -30.58 -50.66
CA SER A 25 -6.33 -31.79 -50.04
C SER A 25 -6.86 -31.47 -48.65
N ALA A 26 -7.97 -32.09 -48.25
CA ALA A 26 -8.59 -31.95 -46.94
C ALA A 26 -9.18 -33.30 -46.48
N CYS A 27 -8.64 -33.84 -45.39
CA CYS A 27 -8.98 -35.11 -44.72
C CYS A 27 -8.22 -35.11 -43.37
N THR A 28 -8.71 -35.63 -42.23
CA THR A 28 -10.04 -36.15 -41.85
C THR A 28 -10.21 -35.92 -40.33
N ALA A 29 -11.44 -35.77 -39.84
CA ALA A 29 -11.69 -35.66 -38.41
C ALA A 29 -11.45 -36.99 -37.68
N ILE A 30 -10.72 -36.97 -36.56
CA ILE A 30 -10.62 -38.09 -35.62
C ILE A 30 -11.54 -37.80 -34.44
N LYS A 31 -12.55 -38.66 -34.25
CA LYS A 31 -13.31 -38.75 -33.00
C LYS A 31 -12.57 -39.67 -32.03
N THR A 32 -12.40 -39.24 -30.79
CA THR A 32 -12.10 -40.12 -29.67
C THR A 32 -13.20 -40.00 -28.63
N ASN A 33 -13.88 -41.11 -28.34
CA ASN A 33 -14.69 -41.22 -27.13
C ASN A 33 -13.72 -41.49 -25.97
N GLY A 34 -13.96 -40.88 -24.81
CA GLY A 34 -13.19 -41.11 -23.60
C GLY A 34 -14.01 -40.69 -22.37
N GLU A 35 -14.37 -41.67 -21.55
CA GLU A 35 -15.13 -41.45 -20.32
C GLU A 35 -14.22 -40.95 -19.19
N SER A 36 -14.79 -40.29 -18.19
CA SER A 36 -14.07 -39.86 -16.99
C SER A 36 -13.58 -41.06 -16.17
N PRO A 37 -12.54 -40.85 -15.35
CA PRO A 37 -12.85 -40.86 -13.92
C PRO A 37 -12.26 -39.68 -13.13
N SER A 38 -13.03 -39.19 -12.15
CA SER A 38 -12.60 -38.15 -11.22
C SER A 38 -11.61 -38.70 -10.17
N PRO A 39 -10.56 -37.97 -9.77
CA PRO A 39 -9.70 -38.38 -8.66
C PRO A 39 -10.42 -38.20 -7.31
N PRO A 40 -10.42 -39.21 -6.41
CA PRO A 40 -11.08 -39.11 -5.12
C PRO A 40 -10.16 -38.52 -4.05
N TRP A 41 -10.57 -37.41 -3.42
CA TRP A 41 -10.07 -37.02 -2.11
C TRP A 41 -11.22 -37.01 -1.09
N ARG A 42 -11.25 -38.03 -0.22
CA ARG A 42 -12.08 -38.00 1.00
C ARG A 42 -11.25 -37.39 2.12
N LEU A 43 -11.70 -36.26 2.67
CA LEU A 43 -11.26 -35.83 3.99
C LEU A 43 -11.83 -36.79 5.05
N HIS A 44 -10.96 -37.58 5.67
CA HIS A 44 -11.32 -38.30 6.89
C HIS A 44 -11.26 -37.32 8.07
N VAL A 45 -12.43 -36.91 8.57
CA VAL A 45 -12.54 -36.21 9.86
C VAL A 45 -12.60 -37.27 10.96
N GLY A 46 -11.48 -37.47 11.66
CA GLY A 46 -11.39 -38.30 12.87
C GLY A 46 -11.38 -37.42 14.11
N ALA A 47 -12.23 -37.72 15.08
CA ALA A 47 -12.33 -36.99 16.35
C ALA A 47 -11.80 -37.81 17.53
N GLU A 48 -11.54 -37.11 18.63
CA GLU A 48 -11.37 -37.60 20.01
C GLU A 48 -10.32 -38.70 20.29
N ALA A 49 -9.29 -38.30 21.05
CA ALA A 49 -8.62 -39.18 22.00
C ALA A 49 -8.52 -38.46 23.36
N THR A 50 -9.33 -38.94 24.29
CA THR A 50 -9.40 -38.59 25.71
C THR A 50 -8.07 -38.71 26.45
N ALA A 51 -7.91 -37.92 27.51
CA ALA A 51 -6.84 -38.08 28.49
C ALA A 51 -7.16 -39.18 29.52
N PRO A 52 -6.13 -39.72 30.18
CA PRO A 52 -6.20 -40.05 31.59
C PRO A 52 -5.16 -39.22 32.39
N GLY A 53 -5.53 -38.83 33.62
CA GLY A 53 -4.56 -38.43 34.65
C GLY A 53 -4.68 -39.36 35.86
N LEU A 54 -3.87 -39.14 36.90
CA LEU A 54 -4.21 -39.37 38.32
C LEU A 54 -3.01 -39.06 39.24
N SER A 55 -3.32 -38.54 40.44
CA SER A 55 -2.55 -38.58 41.71
C SER A 55 -1.04 -38.17 41.77
N GLY A 56 -0.57 -37.47 42.81
CA GLY A 56 -1.30 -36.92 43.96
C GLY A 56 -0.41 -36.44 45.12
N ASP A 57 -1.06 -35.71 46.02
CA ASP A 57 -0.82 -35.52 47.46
C ASP A 57 0.42 -34.80 48.04
N ASN A 58 0.11 -34.01 49.08
CA ASN A 58 0.91 -33.60 50.25
C ASN A 58 2.07 -32.59 50.08
N ALA A 59 2.39 -31.75 51.09
CA ALA A 59 1.63 -31.26 52.27
C ALA A 59 2.37 -30.09 52.94
N GLN A 60 1.69 -29.39 53.88
CA GLN A 60 2.23 -28.66 55.07
C GLN A 60 3.35 -27.59 54.83
N SER A 61 3.11 -26.28 54.98
CA SER A 61 2.72 -25.47 56.16
C SER A 61 3.85 -25.10 57.13
N HIS A 62 4.12 -23.79 57.31
CA HIS A 62 4.67 -23.16 58.53
C HIS A 62 4.38 -21.64 58.49
N THR A 63 3.50 -21.13 59.36
CA THR A 63 3.82 -20.31 60.57
C THR A 63 4.71 -19.10 60.29
N GLN A 64 4.14 -17.88 60.24
CA GLN A 64 4.01 -16.95 61.38
C GLN A 64 5.35 -16.40 61.92
N SER A 65 5.54 -15.08 61.81
CA SER A 65 5.49 -14.19 62.99
C SER A 65 5.52 -12.71 62.56
N ALA A 66 5.07 -11.84 63.45
CA ALA A 66 5.13 -10.38 63.30
C ALA A 66 5.77 -9.78 64.56
N GLU A 67 6.47 -8.65 64.44
CA GLU A 67 6.90 -7.88 65.61
C GLU A 67 6.97 -6.38 65.33
N ASN A 68 6.92 -5.57 66.39
CA ASN A 68 6.58 -4.15 66.35
C ASN A 68 7.26 -3.39 67.50
N THR A 69 8.12 -2.41 67.20
CA THR A 69 8.82 -1.58 68.20
C THR A 69 8.83 -0.09 67.87
N SER A 70 7.68 0.52 68.16
CA SER A 70 7.43 1.89 68.63
C SER A 70 8.62 2.75 69.16
N ARG A 71 8.45 4.10 69.03
CA ARG A 71 9.14 5.23 69.73
C ARG A 71 10.55 5.61 69.20
N THR A 72 11.02 6.87 69.29
CA THR A 72 10.53 8.07 70.03
C THR A 72 10.83 9.38 69.27
N ILE A 73 10.18 10.49 69.64
CA ILE A 73 10.48 11.89 69.22
C ILE A 73 10.92 12.68 70.47
N PRO A 74 11.75 13.73 70.33
CA PRO A 74 11.45 14.98 71.03
C PRO A 74 11.60 16.27 70.19
N ASP A 75 10.85 17.28 70.64
CA ASP A 75 10.89 18.72 70.31
C ASP A 75 12.24 19.42 70.61
N ALA A 76 12.53 20.68 70.20
CA ALA A 76 11.99 21.56 69.15
C ALA A 76 12.82 22.86 69.01
N ALA A 77 12.55 23.61 67.93
CA ALA A 77 12.71 25.08 67.78
C ALA A 77 14.10 25.73 67.72
N LEU A 78 14.11 26.96 67.15
CA LEU A 78 15.20 27.97 67.08
C LEU A 78 16.47 27.52 66.31
N LEU A 79 16.88 28.15 65.19
CA LEU A 79 16.91 29.59 64.90
C LEU A 79 16.80 29.93 63.39
N ARG A 80 16.26 31.13 63.14
CA ARG A 80 16.56 32.08 62.04
C ARG A 80 16.35 31.65 60.58
N ASP A 81 15.29 32.23 60.02
CA ASP A 81 15.19 32.76 58.66
C ASP A 81 16.54 33.17 58.05
N VAL A 82 16.85 32.58 56.89
CA VAL A 82 17.71 33.18 55.86
C VAL A 82 17.01 33.02 54.51
N SER A 83 16.26 34.05 54.12
CA SER A 83 15.77 34.32 52.77
C SER A 83 16.74 33.85 51.66
N GLN A 84 16.33 32.81 50.93
CA GLN A 84 17.03 32.27 49.76
C GLN A 84 16.24 32.67 48.49
N PRO A 85 16.72 33.63 47.68
CA PRO A 85 15.97 34.12 46.53
C PRO A 85 15.99 33.13 45.35
N THR A 86 14.79 32.65 44.98
CA THR A 86 14.37 32.36 43.60
C THR A 86 15.42 31.78 42.62
N CYS A 87 15.64 30.46 42.67
CA CYS A 87 16.16 29.70 41.51
C CYS A 87 15.05 28.97 40.72
N LYS A 88 13.84 29.56 40.68
CA LYS A 88 12.74 29.13 39.80
C LYS A 88 12.68 30.10 38.62
N LEU A 89 12.67 29.56 37.39
CA LEU A 89 12.57 30.29 36.12
C LEU A 89 13.74 31.22 35.75
N MET A 90 14.92 30.67 35.42
CA MET A 90 15.82 31.33 34.45
C MET A 90 16.68 30.34 33.63
N PHE A 91 16.04 29.44 32.88
CA PHE A 91 16.75 28.78 31.78
C PHE A 91 17.00 29.81 30.66
N ARG A 92 18.18 30.42 30.72
CA ARG A 92 18.59 31.59 29.94
C ARG A 92 18.24 31.43 28.45
N PHE A 93 17.71 32.50 27.85
CA PHE A 93 17.68 32.68 26.41
C PHE A 93 19.13 32.67 25.89
N ILE A 94 19.62 31.51 25.47
CA ILE A 94 20.93 31.36 24.81
C ILE A 94 20.64 31.38 23.30
N PRO A 95 20.85 32.51 22.59
CA PRO A 95 20.49 32.63 21.18
C PRO A 95 21.25 31.67 20.24
N PHE A 96 22.32 31.04 20.74
CA PHE A 96 23.17 30.09 20.00
C PHE A 96 23.03 28.63 20.45
N ALA A 97 22.06 28.28 21.30
CA ALA A 97 21.82 26.89 21.69
C ALA A 97 21.37 26.07 20.47
N LYS A 98 22.26 25.22 19.94
CA LYS A 98 21.98 24.33 18.80
C LYS A 98 20.72 23.50 19.07
N ARG A 99 19.63 23.80 18.37
CA ARG A 99 18.36 23.06 18.50
C ARG A 99 18.60 21.60 18.14
N LYS A 100 18.21 20.68 19.04
CA LYS A 100 18.25 19.23 18.82
C LYS A 100 17.58 18.89 17.47
N PRO A 101 18.18 18.02 16.62
CA PRO A 101 17.59 17.60 15.35
C PRO A 101 16.15 17.12 15.52
N LEU A 102 15.30 17.42 14.53
CA LEU A 102 13.89 17.05 14.53
C LEU A 102 13.58 16.25 13.28
N VAL A 103 13.02 15.05 13.44
CA VAL A 103 12.43 14.27 12.35
C VAL A 103 10.91 14.35 12.47
N ALA A 104 10.24 14.78 11.40
CA ALA A 104 8.79 14.79 11.33
C ALA A 104 8.31 13.44 10.79
N VAL A 105 7.62 12.65 11.61
CA VAL A 105 7.18 11.30 11.25
C VAL A 105 5.73 11.36 10.76
N ILE A 106 5.45 10.90 9.55
CA ILE A 106 4.09 10.83 8.97
C ILE A 106 3.71 9.35 8.87
N ARG A 107 2.62 8.92 9.52
CA ARG A 107 2.10 7.55 9.37
C ARG A 107 1.07 7.47 8.23
N LEU A 108 1.36 6.59 7.27
CA LEU A 108 0.60 6.29 6.06
C LEU A 108 0.24 4.79 6.09
N SER A 109 -0.79 4.45 6.87
CA SER A 109 -1.24 3.07 7.08
C SER A 109 -2.69 2.90 6.62
N GLY A 110 -2.97 1.79 5.92
CA GLY A 110 -4.30 1.45 5.37
C GLY A 110 -4.41 1.60 3.86
N THR A 111 -5.59 1.25 3.32
CA THR A 111 -5.94 1.32 1.89
C THR A 111 -5.88 2.75 1.36
N ILE A 112 -5.36 2.93 0.14
CA ILE A 112 -5.35 4.20 -0.59
C ILE A 112 -6.64 4.28 -1.42
N ALA A 113 -7.51 5.25 -1.13
CA ALA A 113 -8.82 5.35 -1.79
C ALA A 113 -9.33 6.79 -1.78
N ALA A 114 -10.05 7.22 -2.83
CA ALA A 114 -10.54 8.60 -2.94
C ALA A 114 -11.65 8.95 -1.94
N SER A 115 -12.37 7.95 -1.42
CA SER A 115 -13.45 8.08 -0.46
C SER A 115 -13.64 6.80 0.37
N GLY A 116 -14.40 6.90 1.46
CA GLY A 116 -14.71 5.79 2.37
C GLY A 116 -14.49 6.17 3.84
N GLY A 117 -14.95 5.29 4.73
CA GLY A 117 -14.68 5.39 6.17
C GLY A 117 -13.30 4.86 6.58
N GLY A 118 -13.10 4.65 7.88
CA GLY A 118 -11.93 3.95 8.40
C GLY A 118 -10.59 4.69 8.30
N ALA A 119 -9.54 3.96 7.92
CA ALA A 119 -8.14 4.42 7.93
C ALA A 119 -7.64 4.92 6.55
N ARG A 120 -8.54 5.23 5.62
CA ARG A 120 -8.19 5.36 4.20
C ARG A 120 -7.29 6.56 3.91
N LEU A 121 -6.29 6.32 3.08
CA LEU A 121 -5.29 7.30 2.65
C LEU A 121 -5.79 8.03 1.39
N ASN A 122 -6.02 9.33 1.51
CA ASN A 122 -6.38 10.23 0.42
C ASN A 122 -5.65 11.57 0.57
N ASP A 123 -5.35 12.22 -0.56
CA ASP A 123 -4.55 13.45 -0.58
C ASP A 123 -5.21 14.60 0.20
N ALA A 124 -6.53 14.80 0.06
CA ALA A 124 -7.24 15.92 0.70
C ALA A 124 -7.18 15.86 2.23
N ALA A 125 -7.38 14.68 2.84
CA ALA A 125 -7.30 14.49 4.28
C ALA A 125 -5.85 14.50 4.82
N LEU A 126 -4.87 14.11 3.99
CA LEU A 126 -3.46 14.10 4.36
C LEU A 126 -2.76 15.44 4.14
N ALA A 127 -3.23 16.29 3.21
CA ALA A 127 -2.57 17.54 2.83
C ALA A 127 -2.24 18.47 4.03
N PRO A 128 -3.18 18.80 4.95
CA PRO A 128 -2.88 19.66 6.10
C PRO A 128 -1.99 18.97 7.14
N MET A 129 -1.76 17.66 7.04
CA MET A 129 -0.81 16.91 7.86
C MET A 129 0.59 16.96 7.28
N ILE A 130 0.73 16.64 5.99
CA ILE A 130 2.01 16.60 5.26
C ILE A 130 2.63 18.01 5.24
N GLU A 131 1.85 19.06 4.94
CA GLU A 131 2.34 20.44 4.91
C GLU A 131 2.85 20.92 6.28
N ARG A 132 2.17 20.52 7.37
CA ARG A 132 2.67 20.77 8.73
C ARG A 132 3.91 19.96 9.06
N ALA A 133 4.03 18.71 8.59
CA ALA A 133 5.19 17.88 8.84
C ALA A 133 6.47 18.49 8.23
N PHE A 134 6.42 18.97 6.99
CA PHE A 134 7.55 19.65 6.35
C PHE A 134 7.86 21.03 6.97
N ARG A 135 6.84 21.85 7.25
CA ARG A 135 7.06 23.26 7.63
C ARG A 135 7.20 23.50 9.15
N ARG A 136 6.59 22.68 10.01
CA ARG A 136 6.51 22.94 11.47
C ARG A 136 7.78 22.50 12.21
N GLY A 137 8.50 23.47 12.76
CA GLY A 137 9.65 23.24 13.64
C GLY A 137 11.00 23.16 12.92
N LYS A 138 11.03 23.33 11.59
CA LYS A 138 12.22 23.18 10.72
C LYS A 138 12.88 21.79 10.90
N PRO A 139 12.21 20.71 10.47
CA PRO A 139 12.76 19.36 10.54
C PRO A 139 14.08 19.22 9.75
N ARG A 140 14.91 18.26 10.15
CA ARG A 140 16.11 17.81 9.42
C ARG A 140 15.79 16.75 8.38
N ALA A 141 14.72 15.98 8.59
CA ALA A 141 14.15 15.05 7.62
C ALA A 141 12.66 14.84 7.89
N VAL A 142 11.92 14.39 6.88
CA VAL A 142 10.59 13.77 7.04
C VAL A 142 10.78 12.26 6.96
N ALA A 143 10.15 11.53 7.88
CA ALA A 143 10.08 10.06 7.84
C ALA A 143 8.64 9.63 7.51
N LEU A 144 8.44 9.04 6.33
CA LEU A 144 7.19 8.35 6.00
C LEU A 144 7.24 6.96 6.64
N VAL A 145 6.24 6.61 7.42
CA VAL A 145 6.05 5.25 7.94
C VAL A 145 4.88 4.65 7.18
N ILE A 146 5.15 3.65 6.34
CA ILE A 146 4.23 3.14 5.33
C ILE A 146 3.83 1.72 5.71
N ASN A 147 2.51 1.47 5.73
CA ASN A 147 1.94 0.16 5.96
C ASN A 147 0.63 -0.01 5.16
N SER A 148 0.75 -0.30 3.87
CA SER A 148 -0.34 -0.23 2.90
C SER A 148 -0.21 -1.26 1.76
N PRO A 149 -1.26 -2.04 1.46
CA PRO A 149 -1.32 -2.90 0.27
C PRO A 149 -1.59 -2.11 -1.03
N GLY A 150 -1.71 -0.78 -0.97
CA GLY A 150 -1.99 0.08 -2.11
C GLY A 150 -3.47 0.42 -2.27
N GLY A 151 -3.95 0.41 -3.51
CA GLY A 151 -5.29 0.86 -3.89
C GLY A 151 -5.27 1.85 -5.05
N SER A 152 -5.97 2.97 -4.92
CA SER A 152 -6.17 3.95 -6.00
C SER A 152 -4.86 4.56 -6.53
N PRO A 153 -4.53 4.39 -7.83
CA PRO A 153 -3.30 4.94 -8.41
C PRO A 153 -3.30 6.47 -8.42
N VAL A 154 -4.45 7.10 -8.68
CA VAL A 154 -4.59 8.57 -8.68
C VAL A 154 -4.30 9.16 -7.30
N GLN A 155 -4.82 8.56 -6.23
CA GLN A 155 -4.54 9.04 -4.87
C GLN A 155 -3.08 8.79 -4.47
N SER A 156 -2.50 7.65 -4.88
CA SER A 156 -1.08 7.33 -4.67
C SER A 156 -0.19 8.40 -5.33
N ALA A 157 -0.47 8.73 -6.60
CA ALA A 157 0.22 9.77 -7.35
C ALA A 157 0.08 11.17 -6.73
N LEU A 158 -1.13 11.58 -6.33
CA LEU A 158 -1.37 12.88 -5.69
C LEU A 158 -0.61 13.05 -4.38
N ILE A 159 -0.66 12.05 -3.49
CA ILE A 159 0.06 12.07 -2.21
C ILE A 159 1.58 12.09 -2.45
N ALA A 160 2.08 11.22 -3.35
CA ALA A 160 3.51 11.18 -3.71
C ALA A 160 4.01 12.50 -4.30
N ALA A 161 3.24 13.11 -5.22
CA ALA A 161 3.54 14.40 -5.80
C ALA A 161 3.53 15.53 -4.76
N ARG A 162 2.60 15.52 -3.78
CA ARG A 162 2.60 16.47 -2.67
C ARG A 162 3.84 16.34 -1.79
N VAL A 163 4.23 15.11 -1.42
CA VAL A 163 5.46 14.85 -0.65
C VAL A 163 6.70 15.34 -1.40
N ARG A 164 6.82 15.02 -2.69
CA ARG A 164 7.96 15.46 -3.53
C ARG A 164 8.00 16.96 -3.71
N ARG A 165 6.88 17.61 -4.01
CA ARG A 165 6.81 19.07 -4.13
C ARG A 165 7.25 19.76 -2.84
N LEU A 166 6.77 19.30 -1.68
CA LEU A 166 7.13 19.87 -0.38
C LEU A 166 8.60 19.61 0.01
N ALA A 167 9.16 18.46 -0.35
CA ALA A 167 10.59 18.18 -0.18
C ALA A 167 11.44 19.17 -0.98
N THR A 168 11.12 19.39 -2.26
CA THR A 168 11.80 20.37 -3.12
C THR A 168 11.59 21.81 -2.65
N GLU A 169 10.36 22.20 -2.28
CA GLU A 169 10.03 23.54 -1.74
C GLU A 169 10.83 23.89 -0.46
N THR A 170 11.19 22.89 0.35
CA THR A 170 11.76 23.11 1.69
C THR A 170 13.21 22.65 1.86
N GLY A 171 13.76 21.91 0.88
CA GLY A 171 15.08 21.29 0.97
C GLY A 171 15.19 20.20 2.06
N VAL A 172 14.06 19.64 2.51
CA VAL A 172 14.03 18.63 3.58
C VAL A 172 14.02 17.23 2.97
N PRO A 173 15.05 16.40 3.23
CA PRO A 173 15.10 15.02 2.71
C PRO A 173 14.02 14.15 3.34
N VAL A 174 13.55 13.17 2.57
CA VAL A 174 12.50 12.24 2.97
C VAL A 174 13.05 10.81 3.05
N HIS A 175 12.79 10.11 4.14
CA HIS A 175 13.05 8.68 4.26
C HIS A 175 11.71 7.93 4.37
N ALA A 176 11.49 6.90 3.56
CA ALA A 176 10.44 5.92 3.80
C ALA A 176 10.96 4.83 4.73
N PHE A 177 10.09 4.36 5.61
CA PHE A 177 10.23 3.20 6.46
C PHE A 177 9.00 2.34 6.24
N VAL A 178 9.16 1.17 5.65
CA VAL A 178 8.08 0.19 5.52
C VAL A 178 7.95 -0.55 6.84
N GLU A 179 6.71 -0.71 7.33
CA GLU A 179 6.38 -1.65 8.41
C GLU A 179 6.10 -3.02 7.78
N ASP A 180 4.87 -3.53 7.79
CA ASP A 180 4.58 -4.88 7.27
C ASP A 180 4.60 -4.91 5.72
N VAL A 181 3.96 -3.92 5.07
CA VAL A 181 3.85 -3.88 3.59
C VAL A 181 3.88 -2.46 3.00
N ALA A 182 4.52 -2.33 1.85
CA ALA A 182 4.35 -1.20 0.92
C ALA A 182 4.28 -1.74 -0.51
N ALA A 183 3.11 -2.25 -0.89
CA ALA A 183 2.84 -2.88 -2.18
C ALA A 183 1.96 -1.99 -3.07
N SER A 184 2.11 -2.11 -4.39
CA SER A 184 1.35 -1.37 -5.40
C SER A 184 1.33 0.14 -5.10
N GLY A 185 0.16 0.77 -4.93
CA GLY A 185 0.05 2.17 -4.50
C GLY A 185 0.85 2.50 -3.21
N GLY A 186 1.04 1.55 -2.30
CA GLY A 186 1.91 1.70 -1.13
C GLY A 186 3.39 1.80 -1.50
N TYR A 187 3.84 1.06 -2.52
CA TYR A 187 5.18 1.20 -3.08
C TYR A 187 5.34 2.54 -3.83
N TRP A 188 4.30 2.99 -4.55
CA TRP A 188 4.26 4.34 -5.14
C TRP A 188 4.51 5.41 -4.08
N LEU A 189 3.86 5.32 -2.90
CA LEU A 189 4.16 6.21 -1.77
C LEU A 189 5.61 6.09 -1.28
N ALA A 190 6.19 4.88 -1.23
CA ALA A 190 7.59 4.68 -0.84
C ALA A 190 8.58 5.38 -1.79
N THR A 191 8.36 5.31 -3.11
CA THR A 191 9.20 6.03 -4.11
C THR A 191 9.16 7.56 -3.99
N SER A 192 8.20 8.12 -3.24
CA SER A 192 8.16 9.55 -2.89
C SER A 192 9.18 9.96 -1.81
N ALA A 193 9.96 9.01 -1.27
CA ALA A 193 11.13 9.27 -0.45
C ALA A 193 12.41 9.44 -1.29
N ASP A 194 13.47 9.95 -0.65
CA ASP A 194 14.85 10.00 -1.18
C ASP A 194 15.65 8.76 -0.77
N HIS A 195 15.24 8.09 0.31
CA HIS A 195 15.70 6.74 0.67
C HIS A 195 14.53 5.89 1.17
N ILE A 196 14.53 4.59 0.87
CA ILE A 196 13.55 3.60 1.30
C ILE A 196 14.25 2.56 2.19
N TRP A 197 13.83 2.48 3.45
CA TRP A 197 14.29 1.45 4.39
C TRP A 197 13.14 0.50 4.72
N ILE A 198 13.47 -0.77 4.93
CA ILE A 198 12.51 -1.86 5.14
C ILE A 198 12.97 -2.77 6.30
N ASP A 199 12.08 -3.62 6.81
CA ASP A 199 12.45 -4.74 7.67
C ASP A 199 12.88 -5.97 6.84
N THR A 200 13.57 -6.92 7.47
CA THR A 200 13.85 -8.26 6.92
C THR A 200 12.62 -9.05 6.44
N CYS A 201 11.43 -8.75 6.98
CA CYS A 201 10.17 -9.38 6.62
C CYS A 201 9.18 -8.45 5.89
N SER A 202 9.53 -7.16 5.66
CA SER A 202 8.64 -6.24 4.93
C SER A 202 8.40 -6.70 3.49
N ILE A 203 7.16 -6.61 3.04
CA ILE A 203 6.75 -6.90 1.66
C ILE A 203 6.73 -5.60 0.85
N ILE A 204 7.44 -5.55 -0.28
CA ILE A 204 7.44 -4.40 -1.22
C ILE A 204 7.24 -4.83 -2.67
N GLY A 205 7.07 -3.87 -3.58
CA GLY A 205 6.85 -4.12 -5.00
C GLY A 205 5.36 -4.16 -5.34
N SER A 206 4.89 -5.24 -5.98
CA SER A 206 3.60 -5.30 -6.66
C SER A 206 3.41 -4.14 -7.65
N ILE A 207 4.44 -3.91 -8.47
CA ILE A 207 4.41 -2.86 -9.50
C ILE A 207 3.61 -3.39 -10.69
N GLY A 208 2.35 -2.98 -10.77
CA GLY A 208 1.37 -3.47 -11.74
C GLY A 208 -0.01 -2.86 -11.48
N VAL A 209 -0.97 -3.17 -12.36
CA VAL A 209 -2.35 -2.67 -12.29
C VAL A 209 -3.32 -3.82 -12.48
N ILE A 210 -4.26 -3.98 -11.54
CA ILE A 210 -5.28 -5.03 -11.56
C ILE A 210 -6.69 -4.43 -11.60
N SER A 211 -7.59 -5.13 -12.29
CA SER A 211 -9.04 -4.99 -12.13
C SER A 211 -9.59 -6.41 -11.98
N ALA A 212 -10.45 -6.63 -11.00
CA ALA A 212 -10.95 -7.95 -10.63
C ALA A 212 -12.45 -7.90 -10.32
N GLY A 213 -13.15 -8.99 -10.63
CA GLY A 213 -14.59 -9.15 -10.47
C GLY A 213 -15.03 -10.58 -10.77
N PHE A 214 -16.33 -10.84 -10.69
CA PHE A 214 -16.91 -12.16 -10.90
C PHE A 214 -17.92 -12.16 -12.05
N GLY A 215 -18.03 -13.28 -12.78
CA GLY A 215 -19.10 -13.52 -13.75
C GLY A 215 -20.27 -14.27 -13.12
N PHE A 216 -21.49 -13.74 -13.24
CA PHE A 216 -22.72 -14.30 -12.68
C PHE A 216 -23.81 -14.58 -13.73
N HIS A 217 -23.58 -14.32 -15.02
CA HIS A 217 -24.58 -14.53 -16.08
C HIS A 217 -25.15 -15.95 -16.11
N ASP A 218 -24.29 -16.96 -15.95
CA ASP A 218 -24.65 -18.37 -15.84
C ASP A 218 -25.52 -18.68 -14.61
N LEU A 219 -25.23 -18.05 -13.48
CA LEU A 219 -25.99 -18.22 -12.23
C LEU A 219 -27.41 -17.64 -12.39
N LEU A 220 -27.54 -16.48 -13.02
CA LEU A 220 -28.82 -15.86 -13.34
C LEU A 220 -29.64 -16.75 -14.28
N ALA A 221 -29.03 -17.22 -15.38
CA ALA A 221 -29.69 -18.09 -16.35
C ALA A 221 -30.21 -19.40 -15.72
N ARG A 222 -29.41 -20.05 -14.87
CA ARG A 222 -29.81 -21.29 -14.16
C ARG A 222 -30.95 -21.10 -13.16
N ASN A 223 -31.18 -19.86 -12.68
CA ASN A 223 -32.27 -19.51 -11.77
C ASN A 223 -33.45 -18.82 -12.48
N GLY A 224 -33.46 -18.74 -13.82
CA GLY A 224 -34.52 -18.07 -14.58
C GLY A 224 -34.56 -16.55 -14.42
N ILE A 225 -33.46 -15.93 -13.94
CA ILE A 225 -33.39 -14.49 -13.68
C ILE A 225 -32.89 -13.76 -14.93
N GLU A 226 -33.76 -12.95 -15.55
CA GLU A 226 -33.40 -12.14 -16.71
C GLU A 226 -32.84 -10.77 -16.29
N ARG A 227 -31.67 -10.39 -16.84
CA ARG A 227 -31.11 -9.04 -16.68
C ARG A 227 -31.45 -8.15 -17.88
N ARG A 228 -32.23 -7.09 -17.62
CA ARG A 228 -32.55 -6.03 -18.60
C ARG A 228 -31.73 -4.77 -18.31
N VAL A 229 -30.92 -4.33 -19.26
CA VAL A 229 -30.12 -3.10 -19.18
C VAL A 229 -30.35 -2.26 -20.44
N TYR A 230 -30.84 -1.03 -20.26
CA TYR A 230 -31.05 -0.07 -21.34
C TYR A 230 -30.07 1.10 -21.14
N ALA A 231 -29.11 1.26 -22.05
CA ALA A 231 -28.03 2.24 -21.92
C ALA A 231 -27.72 2.94 -23.24
N ALA A 232 -27.56 4.27 -23.18
CA ALA A 232 -27.19 5.09 -24.34
C ALA A 232 -25.67 5.29 -24.41
N GLY A 233 -25.03 4.65 -25.39
CA GLY A 233 -23.57 4.63 -25.59
C GLY A 233 -23.02 3.20 -25.47
N THR A 234 -22.24 2.76 -26.47
CA THR A 234 -21.89 1.35 -26.72
C THR A 234 -21.21 0.64 -25.57
N SER A 235 -20.37 1.33 -24.79
CA SER A 235 -19.57 0.74 -23.70
C SER A 235 -20.06 1.08 -22.28
N LYS A 236 -21.29 1.57 -22.10
CA LYS A 236 -21.81 1.93 -20.76
C LYS A 236 -22.12 0.76 -19.82
N SER A 237 -21.98 -0.49 -20.29
CA SER A 237 -22.01 -1.70 -19.45
C SER A 237 -20.69 -2.50 -19.54
N MET A 238 -19.57 -1.81 -19.76
CA MET A 238 -18.24 -2.42 -19.63
C MET A 238 -18.07 -2.93 -18.19
N LEU A 239 -17.53 -4.13 -18.01
CA LEU A 239 -17.39 -4.82 -16.70
C LEU A 239 -18.72 -5.11 -15.98
N ASP A 240 -19.84 -5.27 -16.70
CA ASP A 240 -21.09 -5.76 -16.12
C ASP A 240 -20.95 -7.24 -15.72
N PRO A 241 -20.90 -7.58 -14.41
CA PRO A 241 -20.62 -8.95 -13.96
C PRO A 241 -21.75 -9.93 -14.31
N PHE A 242 -22.92 -9.44 -14.69
CA PHE A 242 -24.11 -10.23 -14.99
C PHE A 242 -24.31 -10.44 -16.49
N ARG A 243 -23.32 -10.11 -17.33
CA ARG A 243 -23.27 -10.40 -18.77
C ARG A 243 -22.11 -11.35 -19.09
N PRO A 244 -22.12 -12.05 -20.24
CA PRO A 244 -20.91 -12.64 -20.81
C PRO A 244 -19.86 -11.57 -21.09
N GLU A 245 -18.58 -11.93 -20.97
CA GLU A 245 -17.47 -11.01 -21.25
C GLU A 245 -17.39 -10.67 -22.75
N ASN A 246 -17.13 -9.39 -23.06
CA ASN A 246 -16.98 -8.89 -24.43
C ASN A 246 -15.49 -8.65 -24.74
N PRO A 247 -14.89 -9.30 -25.76
CA PRO A 247 -13.49 -9.10 -26.13
C PRO A 247 -13.10 -7.65 -26.43
N GLU A 248 -14.02 -6.83 -26.97
CA GLU A 248 -13.75 -5.39 -27.20
C GLU A 248 -13.64 -4.62 -25.87
N ASP A 249 -14.43 -5.00 -24.88
CA ASP A 249 -14.43 -4.39 -23.54
C ASP A 249 -13.19 -4.79 -22.76
N VAL A 250 -12.73 -6.04 -22.88
CA VAL A 250 -11.43 -6.52 -22.35
C VAL A 250 -10.28 -5.76 -23.00
N THR A 251 -10.30 -5.61 -24.33
CA THR A 251 -9.25 -4.88 -25.07
C THR A 251 -9.17 -3.43 -24.61
N ARG A 252 -10.32 -2.77 -24.39
CA ARG A 252 -10.39 -1.40 -23.88
C ARG A 252 -9.95 -1.29 -22.42
N LEU A 253 -10.28 -2.27 -21.58
CA LEU A 253 -9.80 -2.33 -20.19
C LEU A 253 -8.27 -2.43 -20.14
N ARG A 254 -7.68 -3.34 -20.92
CA ARG A 254 -6.22 -3.52 -20.99
C ARG A 254 -5.52 -2.23 -21.42
N ALA A 255 -5.98 -1.60 -22.50
CA ALA A 255 -5.43 -0.32 -22.96
C ALA A 255 -5.51 0.82 -21.94
N LEU A 256 -6.44 0.78 -20.97
CA LEU A 256 -6.50 1.70 -19.83
C LEU A 256 -5.54 1.29 -18.70
N GLN A 257 -5.44 -0.02 -18.41
CA GLN A 257 -4.49 -0.56 -17.43
C GLN A 257 -3.04 -0.31 -17.86
N ASP A 258 -2.72 -0.46 -19.14
CA ASP A 258 -1.39 -0.24 -19.72
C ASP A 258 -0.93 1.22 -19.52
N GLN A 259 -1.84 2.19 -19.70
CA GLN A 259 -1.56 3.62 -19.46
C GLN A 259 -1.28 3.93 -17.99
N ILE A 260 -2.08 3.36 -17.07
CA ILE A 260 -1.88 3.51 -15.62
C ILE A 260 -0.57 2.81 -15.20
N HIS A 261 -0.26 1.67 -15.80
CA HIS A 261 0.94 0.90 -15.52
C HIS A 261 2.19 1.64 -15.99
N ALA A 262 2.20 2.18 -17.21
CA ALA A 262 3.30 2.98 -17.73
C ALA A 262 3.64 4.18 -16.81
N ALA A 263 2.64 4.87 -16.28
CA ALA A 263 2.84 5.96 -15.31
C ALA A 263 3.44 5.48 -13.97
N PHE A 264 3.14 4.25 -13.54
CA PHE A 264 3.76 3.64 -12.35
C PHE A 264 5.21 3.22 -12.64
N VAL A 265 5.48 2.65 -13.81
CA VAL A 265 6.85 2.32 -14.27
C VAL A 265 7.71 3.58 -14.33
N GLU A 266 7.21 4.67 -14.92
CA GLU A 266 7.88 5.98 -14.96
C GLU A 266 8.17 6.53 -13.55
N GLN A 267 7.20 6.45 -12.62
CA GLN A 267 7.39 6.83 -11.22
C GLN A 267 8.51 6.01 -10.55
N VAL A 268 8.55 4.69 -10.75
CA VAL A 268 9.58 3.84 -10.13
C VAL A 268 10.95 4.10 -10.76
N GLN A 269 11.04 4.14 -12.08
CA GLN A 269 12.28 4.39 -12.82
C GLN A 269 12.87 5.78 -12.51
N SER A 270 12.05 6.84 -12.49
CA SER A 270 12.50 8.21 -12.17
C SER A 270 12.93 8.43 -10.70
N ARG A 271 12.59 7.48 -9.80
CA ARG A 271 12.90 7.57 -8.35
C ARG A 271 13.95 6.58 -7.87
N ARG A 272 14.11 5.43 -8.52
CA ARG A 272 15.13 4.42 -8.20
C ARG A 272 16.28 4.43 -9.21
N GLY A 273 16.02 4.76 -10.48
CA GLY A 273 17.03 4.93 -11.52
C GLY A 273 17.98 3.74 -11.64
N ALA A 274 19.28 4.02 -11.70
CA ALA A 274 20.34 3.02 -11.81
C ALA A 274 20.53 2.10 -10.57
N ALA A 275 19.71 2.25 -9.52
CA ALA A 275 19.67 1.27 -8.44
C ALA A 275 18.89 0.01 -8.83
N LEU A 276 17.93 0.09 -9.76
CA LEU A 276 17.08 -1.03 -10.17
C LEU A 276 17.88 -2.13 -10.87
N ASN A 277 17.64 -3.38 -10.50
CA ASN A 277 18.11 -4.52 -11.28
C ASN A 277 17.33 -4.60 -12.60
N THR A 278 18.00 -4.38 -13.73
CA THR A 278 17.40 -4.41 -15.08
C THR A 278 17.47 -5.77 -15.77
N GLU A 279 18.12 -6.78 -15.15
CA GLU A 279 18.15 -8.16 -15.65
C GLU A 279 16.88 -8.93 -15.25
N THR A 280 16.21 -8.46 -14.20
CA THR A 280 14.94 -9.00 -13.71
C THR A 280 13.78 -8.12 -14.19
N ASP A 281 12.68 -8.74 -14.61
CA ASP A 281 11.43 -8.02 -14.83
C ASP A 281 10.78 -7.67 -13.48
N LEU A 282 10.85 -6.38 -13.13
CA LEU A 282 10.29 -5.81 -11.90
C LEU A 282 8.86 -5.24 -12.08
N PHE A 283 8.32 -5.25 -13.31
CA PHE A 283 7.13 -4.50 -13.72
C PHE A 283 5.96 -5.41 -14.11
N ASN A 284 5.80 -6.52 -13.38
CA ASN A 284 4.86 -7.61 -13.63
C ASN A 284 3.93 -7.92 -12.44
N GLY A 285 3.93 -7.07 -11.42
CA GLY A 285 3.14 -7.27 -10.19
C GLY A 285 3.79 -8.17 -9.13
N ASN A 286 5.01 -8.69 -9.34
CA ASN A 286 5.72 -9.47 -8.33
C ASN A 286 6.00 -8.69 -7.03
N ILE A 287 5.98 -9.40 -5.91
CA ILE A 287 6.35 -8.90 -4.58
C ILE A 287 7.73 -9.40 -4.16
N TRP A 288 8.41 -8.60 -3.33
CA TRP A 288 9.75 -8.86 -2.83
C TRP A 288 9.79 -8.68 -1.32
N VAL A 289 10.49 -9.58 -0.62
CA VAL A 289 10.57 -9.59 0.84
C VAL A 289 11.97 -9.23 1.30
N GLY A 290 12.07 -8.27 2.22
CA GLY A 290 13.31 -7.91 2.91
C GLY A 290 14.51 -7.74 1.96
N GLN A 291 15.59 -8.49 2.21
CA GLN A 291 16.84 -8.35 1.47
C GLN A 291 16.67 -8.50 -0.06
N GLY A 292 15.79 -9.38 -0.55
CA GLY A 292 15.51 -9.50 -1.99
C GLY A 292 14.94 -8.22 -2.61
N GLY A 293 14.21 -7.42 -1.82
CA GLY A 293 13.76 -6.09 -2.23
C GLY A 293 14.89 -5.04 -2.27
N VAL A 294 15.96 -5.22 -1.49
CA VAL A 294 17.20 -4.43 -1.58
C VAL A 294 18.02 -4.87 -2.81
N ASP A 295 18.15 -6.18 -3.03
CA ASP A 295 18.95 -6.76 -4.12
C ASP A 295 18.41 -6.43 -5.51
N MET A 296 17.08 -6.25 -5.63
CA MET A 296 16.43 -5.75 -6.85
C MET A 296 16.48 -4.21 -6.99
N GLY A 297 17.05 -3.50 -6.02
CA GLY A 297 17.12 -2.05 -6.01
C GLY A 297 15.83 -1.34 -5.62
N LEU A 298 14.80 -2.06 -5.15
CA LEU A 298 13.51 -1.49 -4.76
C LEU A 298 13.56 -0.79 -3.38
N ALA A 299 14.56 -1.11 -2.56
CA ALA A 299 14.89 -0.43 -1.30
C ALA A 299 16.40 -0.15 -1.20
N ASP A 300 16.80 0.74 -0.29
CA ASP A 300 18.20 1.15 -0.06
C ASP A 300 18.88 0.39 1.10
N GLY A 301 18.16 -0.53 1.73
CA GLY A 301 18.68 -1.43 2.76
C GLY A 301 17.69 -1.70 3.89
N ILE A 302 18.05 -2.66 4.74
CA ILE A 302 17.31 -2.98 5.96
C ILE A 302 17.53 -1.85 7.00
N GLY A 303 16.48 -1.44 7.71
CA GLY A 303 16.61 -0.54 8.85
C GLY A 303 15.31 0.12 9.35
N HIS A 304 15.12 0.11 10.67
CA HIS A 304 13.95 0.73 11.32
C HIS A 304 14.16 2.22 11.63
N LEU A 305 13.04 2.96 11.75
CA LEU A 305 13.02 4.42 11.88
C LEU A 305 13.89 4.97 13.01
N VAL A 306 13.71 4.51 14.25
CA VAL A 306 14.41 5.13 15.40
C VAL A 306 15.92 4.85 15.37
N PRO A 307 16.41 3.61 15.19
CA PRO A 307 17.84 3.34 15.01
C PRO A 307 18.45 4.09 13.83
N LYS A 308 17.83 4.06 12.64
CA LYS A 308 18.39 4.69 11.44
C LYS A 308 18.48 6.20 11.57
N MET A 309 17.42 6.86 12.06
CA MET A 309 17.42 8.31 12.25
C MET A 309 18.35 8.77 13.38
N LYS A 310 18.59 7.94 14.40
CA LYS A 310 19.65 8.17 15.39
C LYS A 310 21.05 8.04 14.78
N ALA A 311 21.30 7.03 13.95
CA ALA A 311 22.58 6.87 13.26
C ALA A 311 22.87 8.05 12.31
N THR A 312 21.87 8.56 11.59
CA THR A 312 22.02 9.69 10.66
C THR A 312 22.08 11.06 11.34
N PHE A 313 21.38 11.29 12.45
CA PHE A 313 21.25 12.62 13.08
C PHE A 313 21.72 12.72 14.54
N GLY A 314 22.29 11.64 15.10
CA GLY A 314 22.74 11.53 16.49
C GLY A 314 21.62 11.23 17.49
N ASP A 315 21.98 10.61 18.63
CA ASP A 315 21.02 10.18 19.67
C ASP A 315 20.10 11.27 20.23
N ALA A 316 20.50 12.54 20.13
CA ALA A 316 19.71 13.68 20.55
C ALA A 316 18.55 14.03 19.60
N VAL A 317 18.38 13.31 18.48
CA VAL A 317 17.26 13.49 17.56
C VAL A 317 15.90 13.33 18.25
N ARG A 318 14.97 14.22 17.91
CA ARG A 318 13.59 14.23 18.39
C ARG A 318 12.66 13.82 17.27
N PHE A 319 11.62 13.07 17.60
CA PHE A 319 10.56 12.71 16.67
C PHE A 319 9.29 13.53 16.96
N SER A 320 8.66 14.08 15.92
CA SER A 320 7.31 14.67 16.00
C SER A 320 6.38 13.84 15.12
N VAL A 321 5.54 13.03 15.74
CA VAL A 321 4.61 12.15 15.03
C VAL A 321 3.37 12.93 14.56
N TYR A 322 3.02 12.72 13.29
CA TYR A 322 1.84 13.19 12.61
C TYR A 322 1.08 11.96 12.08
N GLY A 323 -0.19 11.87 12.44
CA GLY A 323 -1.11 10.83 11.96
C GLY A 323 -2.52 11.39 11.82
N GLN A 324 -3.39 10.65 11.13
CA GLN A 324 -4.80 11.03 10.97
C GLN A 324 -5.48 11.08 12.35
N ARG A 325 -6.00 12.26 12.73
CA ARG A 325 -6.80 12.42 13.95
C ARG A 325 -8.20 11.86 13.70
N ARG A 326 -8.49 10.65 14.18
CA ARG A 326 -9.88 10.16 14.23
C ARG A 326 -10.68 10.98 15.26
N PRO A 327 -11.77 11.65 14.89
CA PRO A 327 -12.64 12.32 15.85
C PRO A 327 -13.28 11.30 16.78
N PHE A 328 -13.18 11.49 18.10
CA PHE A 328 -13.72 10.55 19.09
C PHE A 328 -15.23 10.29 18.90
N PHE A 329 -15.98 11.33 18.50
CA PHE A 329 -17.42 11.29 18.29
C PHE A 329 -17.87 10.42 17.10
N GLN A 330 -17.04 10.25 16.06
CA GLN A 330 -17.36 9.36 14.93
C GLN A 330 -17.36 7.87 15.32
N ARG A 331 -16.94 7.50 16.53
CA ARG A 331 -17.02 6.12 17.04
C ARG A 331 -18.40 5.73 17.56
N ILE A 332 -19.36 6.66 17.60
CA ILE A 332 -20.65 6.52 18.29
C ILE A 332 -21.85 6.70 17.34
N THR A 333 -21.69 7.40 16.22
CA THR A 333 -22.75 7.60 15.22
C THR A 333 -22.77 6.51 14.12
N GLY A 334 -23.90 6.36 13.44
CA GLY A 334 -24.28 5.20 12.63
C GLY A 334 -23.53 4.94 11.31
N GLN A 335 -22.22 5.15 11.23
CA GLN A 335 -21.40 4.77 10.06
C GLN A 335 -21.11 3.26 9.96
N ALA A 336 -21.59 2.46 10.92
CA ALA A 336 -21.27 1.03 11.04
C ALA A 336 -21.50 0.21 9.76
N MET A 337 -22.53 0.50 8.96
CA MET A 337 -22.82 -0.24 7.72
C MET A 337 -21.85 0.10 6.58
N SER A 338 -21.48 1.38 6.41
CA SER A 338 -20.46 1.78 5.43
C SER A 338 -19.07 1.31 5.83
N ASP A 339 -18.76 1.34 7.12
CA ASP A 339 -17.47 0.90 7.66
C ASP A 339 -17.34 -0.63 7.60
N ALA A 340 -18.45 -1.38 7.74
CA ALA A 340 -18.48 -2.82 7.54
C ALA A 340 -18.10 -3.20 6.10
N MET A 341 -18.73 -2.60 5.08
CA MET A 341 -18.39 -2.89 3.68
C MET A 341 -16.96 -2.46 3.34
N ALA A 342 -16.52 -1.29 3.81
CA ALA A 342 -15.13 -0.84 3.65
C ALA A 342 -14.12 -1.81 4.29
N SER A 343 -14.46 -2.44 5.41
CA SER A 343 -13.60 -3.43 6.07
C SER A 343 -13.47 -4.76 5.31
N VAL A 344 -14.39 -5.08 4.40
CA VAL A 344 -14.31 -6.25 3.51
C VAL A 344 -13.42 -5.94 2.31
N GLU A 345 -13.59 -4.76 1.70
CA GLU A 345 -12.69 -4.26 0.64
C GLU A 345 -11.24 -4.18 1.13
N ASP A 346 -11.02 -3.57 2.31
CA ASP A 346 -9.70 -3.44 2.91
C ASP A 346 -9.10 -4.84 3.16
N ARG A 347 -9.85 -5.78 3.78
CA ARG A 347 -9.39 -7.16 4.01
C ARG A 347 -9.02 -7.91 2.73
N ALA A 348 -9.75 -7.73 1.63
CA ALA A 348 -9.42 -8.37 0.36
C ALA A 348 -8.05 -7.89 -0.18
N LEU A 349 -7.71 -6.61 0.03
CA LEU A 349 -6.42 -6.05 -0.38
C LEU A 349 -5.27 -6.53 0.51
N TRP A 350 -5.45 -6.63 1.83
CA TRP A 350 -4.45 -7.25 2.72
C TRP A 350 -4.26 -8.74 2.39
N ALA A 351 -5.33 -9.50 2.17
CA ALA A 351 -5.25 -10.91 1.81
C ALA A 351 -4.52 -11.14 0.47
N SER A 352 -4.61 -10.18 -0.48
CA SER A 352 -3.88 -10.25 -1.75
C SER A 352 -2.36 -10.10 -1.63
N VAL A 353 -1.86 -9.61 -0.49
CA VAL A 353 -0.43 -9.60 -0.12
C VAL A 353 -0.08 -10.63 0.97
N GLY A 354 -1.01 -11.52 1.32
CA GLY A 354 -0.81 -12.60 2.30
C GLY A 354 -0.97 -12.21 3.77
N LEU A 355 -1.69 -11.11 4.07
CA LEU A 355 -1.85 -10.53 5.43
C LEU A 355 -3.32 -10.41 5.86
#